data_AF-A0A0F8YJ79-F1
#
_entry.id   AF-A0A0F8YJ79-F1
#
_cell.length_a   1.000
_cell.length_b   1.000
_cell.length_c   1.000
_cell.angle_alpha   90.00
_cell.angle_beta   90.00
_cell.angle_gamma   90.00
#
_symmetry.space_group_name_H-M   'P 1'
#
loop_
_entity.id
_entity.type
_entity.pdbx_description
1 polymer ?
#
loop_
_entity_poly.entity_id
_entity_poly.type
_entity_poly.pdbx_seq_one_letter_code
_entity_poly.pdbx_strand_id
1 'polypeptide(L)'
;PKLIALFPECVPNPRVQRINKSELELPRTGFWAEPTFDTIGVGGRSQGRHYDYIKLDDIFGDKARDSRVEREGLLQWFDNIQSFLIKLSTGHIDMVGTRWSVDDVYAHMMKIYGDKLIKYIRRVEEFNRETGKAEPVFPEHFPPESLDILRKNKKVWAAQYANDPHEGLVEFEPEWKRFYSKNPTHPVNALTPLGALRWRLRDLDILILNDPAVSRTPGIVVTGTDRFMNIFILESIKEEMNPMEFVETQFRLVQKYWPRAVCIEEVVFSEVYSHWLKREMLIRGIRFNVLPYKPPKDKVKFERVAVLGNYYAAGQIFFHADQKDMIWEFDNFGAT
;
A
#
# COMPACT_ATOMS: atom_id res chain seq x y z
N PRO A 1 -35.45 15.50 24.26
CA PRO A 1 -36.81 16.07 24.49
C PRO A 1 -37.30 16.99 23.36
N LYS A 2 -36.54 18.02 22.94
CA LYS A 2 -36.97 18.94 21.88
C LYS A 2 -37.12 18.28 20.50
N LEU A 3 -36.17 17.44 20.08
CA LEU A 3 -36.27 16.71 18.79
C LEU A 3 -37.46 15.73 18.76
N ILE A 4 -37.73 15.05 19.88
CA ILE A 4 -38.87 14.13 20.03
C ILE A 4 -40.21 14.88 19.89
N ALA A 5 -40.28 16.11 20.41
CA ALA A 5 -41.48 16.95 20.29
C ALA A 5 -41.68 17.51 18.88
N LEU A 6 -40.59 17.70 18.12
CA LEU A 6 -40.64 18.19 16.74
C LEU A 6 -40.99 17.09 15.73
N PHE A 7 -40.59 15.85 16.01
CA PHE A 7 -40.81 14.69 15.13
C PHE A 7 -41.44 13.51 15.90
N PRO A 8 -42.62 13.68 16.52
CA PRO A 8 -43.27 12.63 17.29
C PRO A 8 -43.59 11.38 16.47
N GLU A 9 -43.83 11.54 15.16
CA GLU A 9 -44.08 10.47 14.20
C GLU A 9 -42.86 9.58 13.94
N CYS A 10 -41.66 10.07 14.23
CA CYS A 10 -40.42 9.29 14.09
C CYS A 10 -40.04 8.52 15.36
N VAL A 11 -40.82 8.65 16.44
CA VAL A 11 -40.48 8.04 17.72
C VAL A 11 -40.88 6.56 17.73
N PRO A 12 -39.93 5.62 17.80
CA PRO A 12 -40.24 4.20 17.75
C PRO A 12 -40.83 3.71 19.07
N ASN A 13 -41.80 2.80 18.98
CA ASN A 13 -42.38 2.09 20.10
C ASN A 13 -41.68 0.72 20.25
N PRO A 14 -40.94 0.46 21.35
CA PRO A 14 -40.22 -0.79 21.54
C PRO A 14 -41.08 -2.06 21.51
N ARG A 15 -42.42 -1.94 21.62
CA ARG A 15 -43.36 -3.07 21.50
C ARG A 15 -43.73 -3.42 20.07
N VAL A 16 -43.43 -2.53 19.11
CA VAL A 16 -43.83 -2.67 17.70
C VAL A 16 -42.60 -2.68 16.79
N GLN A 17 -41.67 -1.76 17.00
CA GLN A 17 -40.45 -1.64 16.19
C GLN A 17 -39.26 -2.39 16.79
N ARG A 18 -38.38 -2.89 15.92
CA ARG A 18 -37.08 -3.42 16.32
C ARG A 18 -36.18 -2.31 16.88
N ILE A 19 -35.72 -2.50 18.11
CA ILE A 19 -34.75 -1.62 18.76
C ILE A 19 -33.75 -2.51 19.50
N ASN A 20 -32.53 -2.57 19.00
CA ASN A 20 -31.44 -3.29 19.65
C ASN A 20 -30.11 -2.55 19.47
N LYS A 21 -28.99 -3.17 19.86
CA LYS A 21 -27.66 -2.54 19.82
C LYS A 21 -27.18 -2.21 18.41
N SER A 22 -27.69 -2.91 17.41
CA SER A 22 -27.20 -2.84 16.03
C SER A 22 -28.25 -2.35 15.04
N GLU A 23 -29.53 -2.39 15.41
CA GLU A 23 -30.66 -2.09 14.54
C GLU A 23 -31.65 -1.14 15.21
N LEU A 24 -32.18 -0.22 14.41
CA LEU A 24 -33.26 0.69 14.79
C LEU A 24 -34.28 0.78 13.66
N GLU A 25 -35.52 0.46 13.97
CA GLU A 25 -36.65 0.63 13.06
C GLU A 25 -37.48 1.84 13.47
N LEU A 26 -37.62 2.82 12.57
CA LEU A 26 -38.50 3.96 12.77
C LEU A 26 -39.95 3.56 12.40
N PRO A 27 -40.96 4.26 12.94
CA PRO A 27 -42.34 4.10 12.46
C PRO A 27 -42.43 4.33 10.95
N ARG A 28 -43.00 3.34 10.24
CA ARG A 28 -43.14 3.34 8.77
C ARG A 28 -44.44 2.67 8.36
N THR A 29 -44.93 2.98 7.17
CA THR A 29 -46.23 2.51 6.65
C THR A 29 -46.17 1.11 6.04
N GLY A 30 -44.98 0.65 5.63
CA GLY A 30 -44.76 -0.67 5.03
C GLY A 30 -43.94 -1.59 5.92
N PHE A 31 -44.12 -2.90 5.74
CA PHE A 31 -43.33 -3.93 6.42
C PHE A 31 -42.21 -4.42 5.50
N TRP A 32 -40.96 -4.23 5.91
CA TRP A 32 -39.78 -4.69 5.18
C TRP A 32 -38.88 -5.53 6.08
N ALA A 33 -38.13 -6.46 5.49
CA ALA A 33 -37.23 -7.33 6.24
C ALA A 33 -36.13 -6.53 6.94
N GLU A 34 -35.63 -5.48 6.30
CA GLU A 34 -34.55 -4.62 6.78
C GLU A 34 -35.08 -3.58 7.77
N PRO A 35 -34.32 -3.28 8.86
CA PRO A 35 -34.62 -2.15 9.74
C PRO A 35 -34.33 -0.82 9.04
N THR A 36 -34.73 0.31 9.64
CA THR A 36 -34.45 1.64 9.07
C THR A 36 -32.95 1.97 9.16
N PHE A 37 -32.33 1.64 10.28
CA PHE A 37 -30.89 1.72 10.47
C PHE A 37 -30.37 0.37 10.91
N ASP A 38 -29.21 0.03 10.38
CA ASP A 38 -28.48 -1.19 10.65
C ASP A 38 -27.00 -0.87 10.73
N THR A 39 -26.26 -1.64 11.50
CA THR A 39 -24.82 -1.48 11.66
C THR A 39 -24.13 -2.79 11.38
N ILE A 40 -23.00 -2.71 10.69
CA ILE A 40 -22.19 -3.88 10.36
C ILE A 40 -20.72 -3.52 10.47
N GLY A 41 -19.93 -4.44 11.04
CA GLY A 41 -18.48 -4.32 11.01
C GLY A 41 -17.93 -4.65 9.63
N VAL A 42 -16.75 -4.12 9.31
CA VAL A 42 -16.00 -4.46 8.10
C VAL A 42 -15.84 -5.98 8.01
N GLY A 43 -16.12 -6.55 6.83
CA GLY A 43 -16.08 -8.00 6.61
C GLY A 43 -17.26 -8.79 7.20
N GLY A 44 -18.25 -8.12 7.81
CA GLY A 44 -19.47 -8.75 8.29
C GLY A 44 -20.30 -9.37 7.16
N ARG A 45 -21.01 -10.47 7.48
CA ARG A 45 -21.94 -11.11 6.52
C ARG A 45 -23.17 -10.23 6.32
N SER A 46 -23.39 -9.82 5.09
CA SER A 46 -24.47 -8.89 4.70
C SER A 46 -25.28 -9.37 3.50
N GLN A 47 -25.13 -10.64 3.11
CA GLN A 47 -25.92 -11.22 2.02
C GLN A 47 -27.42 -11.05 2.28
N GLY A 48 -28.12 -10.44 1.32
CA GLY A 48 -29.57 -10.19 1.39
C GLY A 48 -29.98 -8.88 2.04
N ARG A 49 -29.04 -7.99 2.39
CA ARG A 49 -29.35 -6.63 2.87
C ARG A 49 -29.39 -5.65 1.71
N HIS A 50 -30.45 -4.85 1.64
CA HIS A 50 -30.60 -3.82 0.61
C HIS A 50 -31.03 -2.48 1.23
N TYR A 51 -30.25 -1.44 1.02
CA TYR A 51 -30.44 -0.09 1.55
C TYR A 51 -30.41 0.98 0.44
N ASP A 52 -31.00 2.13 0.71
CA ASP A 52 -30.88 3.32 -0.15
C ASP A 52 -29.61 4.14 0.17
N TYR A 53 -29.12 4.05 1.41
CA TYR A 53 -27.99 4.84 1.90
C TYR A 53 -27.04 3.97 2.73
N ILE A 54 -25.74 4.07 2.45
CA ILE A 54 -24.68 3.39 3.18
C ILE A 54 -23.71 4.44 3.73
N LYS A 55 -23.48 4.41 5.05
CA LYS A 55 -22.44 5.22 5.72
C LYS A 55 -21.28 4.34 6.11
N LEU A 56 -20.08 4.70 5.65
CA LEU A 56 -18.82 4.09 6.01
C LEU A 56 -18.07 5.08 6.90
N ASP A 57 -17.94 4.75 8.18
CA ASP A 57 -17.30 5.62 9.18
C ASP A 57 -16.03 4.93 9.71
N ASP A 58 -14.87 5.57 9.52
CA ASP A 58 -13.55 5.13 9.97
C ASP A 58 -13.28 3.62 9.75
N ILE A 59 -13.57 3.13 8.54
CA ILE A 59 -13.50 1.69 8.24
C ILE A 59 -12.07 1.16 8.12
N PHE A 60 -11.05 2.02 8.12
CA PHE A 60 -9.64 1.67 8.02
C PHE A 60 -8.94 1.96 9.36
N GLY A 61 -8.09 1.04 9.81
CA GLY A 61 -7.39 1.17 11.09
C GLY A 61 -6.13 0.32 11.17
N ASP A 62 -5.55 0.21 12.36
CA ASP A 62 -4.23 -0.41 12.59
C ASP A 62 -4.07 -1.80 11.98
N LYS A 63 -5.10 -2.66 12.06
CA LYS A 63 -5.03 -4.02 11.50
C LYS A 63 -4.80 -4.02 9.98
N ALA A 64 -5.56 -3.20 9.25
CA ALA A 64 -5.44 -3.08 7.80
C ALA A 64 -4.19 -2.27 7.41
N ARG A 65 -3.72 -1.35 8.27
CA ARG A 65 -2.43 -0.68 8.08
C ARG A 65 -1.29 -1.69 8.17
N ASP A 66 -1.24 -2.52 9.20
CA ASP A 66 -0.05 -3.32 9.49
C ASP A 66 -0.06 -4.71 8.82
N SER A 67 -1.23 -5.21 8.38
CA SER A 67 -1.38 -6.50 7.70
C SER A 67 -1.89 -6.32 6.28
N ARG A 68 -1.06 -6.69 5.30
CA ARG A 68 -1.43 -6.69 3.87
C ARG A 68 -2.65 -7.57 3.58
N VAL A 69 -2.76 -8.73 4.23
CA VAL A 69 -3.89 -9.65 4.04
C VAL A 69 -5.20 -9.02 4.53
N GLU A 70 -5.17 -8.40 5.71
CA GLU A 70 -6.34 -7.69 6.26
C GLU A 70 -6.73 -6.50 5.37
N ARG A 71 -5.73 -5.78 4.86
CA ARG A 71 -5.92 -4.68 3.91
C ARG A 71 -6.61 -5.13 2.64
N GLU A 72 -6.07 -6.16 1.98
CA GLU A 72 -6.63 -6.72 0.73
C GLU A 72 -8.07 -7.21 0.95
N GLY A 73 -8.34 -7.86 2.09
CA GLY A 73 -9.70 -8.27 2.47
C GLY A 73 -10.65 -7.09 2.66
N LEU A 74 -10.20 -6.01 3.30
CA LEU A 74 -10.98 -4.78 3.46
C LEU A 74 -11.28 -4.12 2.12
N LEU A 75 -10.26 -3.97 1.26
CA LEU A 75 -10.43 -3.38 -0.08
C LEU A 75 -11.42 -4.19 -0.92
N GLN A 76 -11.31 -5.52 -0.88
CA GLN A 76 -12.26 -6.40 -1.56
C GLN A 76 -13.68 -6.25 -0.98
N TRP A 77 -13.82 -6.15 0.33
CA TRP A 77 -15.11 -5.90 0.96
C TRP A 77 -15.71 -4.55 0.53
N PHE A 78 -14.88 -3.51 0.47
CA PHE A 78 -15.26 -2.18 -0.01
C PHE A 78 -15.71 -2.20 -1.48
N ASP A 79 -14.99 -2.89 -2.36
CA ASP A 79 -15.35 -2.99 -3.78
C ASP A 79 -16.72 -3.66 -3.99
N ASN A 80 -17.14 -4.50 -3.05
CA ASN A 80 -18.44 -5.19 -3.09
C ASN A 80 -19.56 -4.44 -2.34
N ILE A 81 -19.28 -3.31 -1.68
CA ILE A 81 -20.27 -2.61 -0.84
C ILE A 81 -21.50 -2.13 -1.63
N GLN A 82 -21.31 -1.82 -2.91
CA GLN A 82 -22.39 -1.38 -3.82
C GLN A 82 -23.51 -2.42 -3.97
N SER A 83 -23.20 -3.70 -3.73
CA SER A 83 -24.19 -4.79 -3.77
C SER A 83 -25.28 -4.66 -2.71
N PHE A 84 -25.05 -3.87 -1.64
CA PHE A 84 -26.06 -3.59 -0.62
C PHE A 84 -26.98 -2.44 -1.01
N LEU A 85 -26.81 -1.80 -2.16
CA LEU A 85 -27.76 -0.79 -2.61
C LEU A 85 -28.97 -1.43 -3.27
N ILE A 86 -30.19 -0.96 -2.94
CA ILE A 86 -31.43 -1.37 -3.63
C ILE A 86 -31.36 -0.95 -5.10
N LYS A 87 -30.91 0.28 -5.36
CA LYS A 87 -30.77 0.85 -6.70
C LYS A 87 -29.43 1.55 -6.80
N LEU A 88 -28.57 1.09 -7.70
CA LEU A 88 -27.28 1.72 -7.93
C LEU A 88 -27.40 3.14 -8.53
N SER A 89 -28.49 3.41 -9.26
CA SER A 89 -28.71 4.71 -9.91
C SER A 89 -29.10 5.84 -8.97
N THR A 90 -29.67 5.51 -7.81
CA THR A 90 -30.17 6.50 -6.83
C THR A 90 -29.61 6.29 -5.43
N GLY A 91 -29.00 5.14 -5.17
CA GLY A 91 -28.38 4.82 -3.89
C GLY A 91 -27.18 5.70 -3.62
N HIS A 92 -26.92 5.95 -2.34
CA HIS A 92 -25.86 6.84 -1.90
C HIS A 92 -24.88 6.09 -0.99
N ILE A 93 -23.58 6.30 -1.24
CA ILE A 93 -22.51 5.83 -0.37
C ILE A 93 -21.75 7.05 0.09
N ASP A 94 -21.68 7.21 1.41
CA ASP A 94 -20.99 8.29 2.08
C ASP A 94 -19.88 7.69 2.93
N MET A 95 -18.69 8.26 2.83
CA MET A 95 -17.51 7.75 3.48
C MET A 95 -16.82 8.87 4.24
N VAL A 96 -16.67 8.67 5.54
CA VAL A 96 -16.07 9.63 6.46
C VAL A 96 -14.95 8.93 7.22
N GLY A 97 -13.83 9.62 7.36
CA GLY A 97 -12.76 9.20 8.24
C GLY A 97 -11.43 9.85 7.94
N THR A 98 -10.39 9.34 8.59
CA THR A 98 -9.02 9.89 8.50
C THR A 98 -8.12 9.02 7.63
N ARG A 99 -7.11 9.61 6.98
CA ARG A 99 -6.10 8.84 6.24
C ARG A 99 -5.18 8.09 7.20
N TRP A 100 -4.71 6.91 6.78
CA TRP A 100 -3.84 6.06 7.60
C TRP A 100 -2.53 5.68 6.91
N SER A 101 -2.56 5.52 5.58
CA SER A 101 -1.42 5.19 4.75
C SER A 101 -1.68 5.63 3.31
N VAL A 102 -0.63 5.65 2.49
CA VAL A 102 -0.76 6.01 1.06
C VAL A 102 -1.57 5.02 0.25
N ASP A 103 -1.76 3.81 0.79
CA ASP A 103 -2.48 2.69 0.19
C ASP A 103 -3.67 2.24 1.04
N ASP A 104 -4.24 3.17 1.82
CA ASP A 104 -5.47 2.95 2.55
C ASP A 104 -6.70 2.85 1.63
N VAL A 105 -7.84 2.48 2.22
CA VAL A 105 -9.12 2.36 1.48
C VAL A 105 -9.54 3.66 0.82
N TYR A 106 -9.18 4.81 1.39
CA TYR A 106 -9.51 6.11 0.83
C TYR A 106 -8.70 6.36 -0.45
N ALA A 107 -7.41 6.02 -0.47
CA ALA A 107 -6.58 6.05 -1.68
C ALA A 107 -7.16 5.14 -2.77
N HIS A 108 -7.56 3.92 -2.40
CA HIS A 108 -8.20 2.97 -3.31
C HIS A 108 -9.51 3.51 -3.90
N MET A 109 -10.38 4.08 -3.05
CA MET A 109 -11.61 4.75 -3.46
C MET A 109 -11.32 5.91 -4.42
N MET A 110 -10.38 6.80 -4.08
CA MET A 110 -10.00 7.92 -4.93
C MET A 110 -9.50 7.46 -6.30
N LYS A 111 -8.78 6.34 -6.35
CA LYS A 111 -8.29 5.73 -7.60
C LYS A 111 -9.41 5.14 -8.45
N ILE A 112 -10.35 4.41 -7.84
CA ILE A 112 -11.44 3.74 -8.57
C ILE A 112 -12.49 4.73 -9.09
N TYR A 113 -12.94 5.64 -8.22
CA TYR A 113 -14.04 6.55 -8.57
C TYR A 113 -13.55 7.83 -9.24
N GLY A 114 -12.30 8.23 -9.03
CA GLY A 114 -11.67 9.37 -9.70
C GLY A 114 -12.49 10.65 -9.55
N ASP A 115 -13.00 11.16 -10.67
CA ASP A 115 -13.79 12.39 -10.76
C ASP A 115 -15.25 12.21 -10.37
N LYS A 116 -15.74 10.98 -10.24
CA LYS A 116 -17.11 10.70 -9.77
C LYS A 116 -17.26 10.91 -8.27
N LEU A 117 -16.15 10.99 -7.54
CA LEU A 117 -16.14 11.16 -6.10
C LEU A 117 -16.16 12.65 -5.76
N ILE A 118 -17.21 13.09 -5.08
CA ILE A 118 -17.24 14.40 -4.43
C ILE A 118 -16.39 14.29 -3.17
N LYS A 119 -15.26 15.00 -3.15
CA LYS A 119 -14.26 14.92 -2.10
C LYS A 119 -14.28 16.18 -1.25
N TYR A 120 -14.21 16.00 0.06
CA TYR A 120 -13.95 17.07 1.01
C TYR A 120 -12.87 16.60 1.98
N ILE A 121 -11.67 17.16 1.83
CA ILE A 121 -10.49 16.80 2.65
C ILE A 121 -10.07 18.06 3.39
N ARG A 122 -9.94 17.94 4.71
CA ARG A 122 -9.47 19.03 5.58
C ARG A 122 -8.31 18.58 6.43
N ARG A 123 -7.53 19.58 6.84
CA ARG A 123 -6.46 19.43 7.82
C ARG A 123 -6.98 19.92 9.17
N VAL A 124 -6.35 19.47 10.26
CA VAL A 124 -6.60 20.03 11.59
C VAL A 124 -6.17 21.49 11.69
N GLU A 125 -5.17 21.90 10.90
CA GLU A 125 -4.69 23.27 10.75
C GLU A 125 -4.68 23.68 9.28
N GLU A 126 -5.22 24.85 8.98
CA GLU A 126 -5.28 25.41 7.63
C GLU A 126 -4.59 26.77 7.58
N PHE A 127 -3.98 27.08 6.43
CA PHE A 127 -3.27 28.35 6.26
C PHE A 127 -4.27 29.50 6.16
N ASN A 128 -4.23 30.39 7.15
CA ASN A 128 -5.00 31.62 7.14
C ASN A 128 -4.22 32.69 6.36
N ARG A 129 -4.79 33.15 5.25
CA ARG A 129 -4.18 34.16 4.37
C ARG A 129 -4.08 35.54 5.01
N GLU A 130 -4.95 35.85 5.97
CA GLU A 130 -4.97 37.16 6.64
C GLU A 130 -3.87 37.27 7.69
N THR A 131 -3.63 36.19 8.43
CA THR A 131 -2.61 36.16 9.49
C THR A 131 -1.26 35.62 9.01
N GLY A 132 -1.24 34.95 7.85
CA GLY A 132 -0.04 34.35 7.26
C GLY A 132 0.45 33.12 8.02
N LYS A 133 -0.39 32.47 8.82
CA LYS A 133 -0.04 31.34 9.68
C LYS A 133 -1.01 30.17 9.49
N ALA A 134 -0.51 28.96 9.77
CA ALA A 134 -1.38 27.81 9.92
C ALA A 134 -2.09 27.89 11.27
N GLU A 135 -3.42 27.83 11.24
CA GLU A 135 -4.27 27.99 12.42
C GLU A 135 -5.18 26.76 12.57
N PRO A 136 -5.45 26.30 13.80
CA PRO A 136 -6.36 25.18 14.03
C PRO A 136 -7.76 25.50 13.52
N VAL A 137 -8.38 24.55 12.82
CA VAL A 137 -9.76 24.67 12.33
C VAL A 137 -10.77 24.71 13.49
N PHE A 138 -10.47 24.00 14.57
CA PHE A 138 -11.28 23.95 15.80
C PHE A 138 -10.41 24.27 17.02
N PRO A 139 -10.05 25.55 17.25
CA PRO A 139 -9.15 25.96 18.33
C PRO A 139 -9.62 25.55 19.73
N GLU A 140 -10.93 25.43 19.93
CA GLU A 140 -11.57 25.00 21.18
C GLU A 140 -11.29 23.53 21.53
N HIS A 141 -11.00 22.70 20.54
CA HIS A 141 -10.69 21.28 20.70
C HIS A 141 -9.20 20.99 20.52
N PHE A 142 -8.53 21.77 19.67
CA PHE A 142 -7.13 21.60 19.30
C PHE A 142 -6.36 22.92 19.46
N PRO A 143 -6.09 23.35 20.71
CA PRO A 143 -5.29 24.54 20.94
C PRO A 143 -3.85 24.32 20.43
N PRO A 144 -3.18 25.34 19.88
CA PRO A 144 -1.84 25.20 19.27
C PRO A 144 -0.81 24.52 20.17
N GLU A 145 -0.82 24.82 21.47
CA GLU A 145 0.08 24.24 22.47
C GLU A 145 -0.11 22.72 22.65
N SER A 146 -1.32 22.21 22.42
CA SER A 146 -1.61 20.76 22.51
C SER A 146 -1.26 20.01 21.22
N LEU A 147 -1.25 20.71 20.07
CA LEU A 147 -0.91 20.11 18.78
C LEU A 147 0.56 19.70 18.68
N ASP A 148 1.47 20.38 19.39
CA ASP A 148 2.88 20.00 19.45
C ASP A 148 3.10 18.59 20.01
N ILE A 149 2.23 18.13 20.92
CA ILE A 149 2.28 16.75 21.43
C ILE A 149 1.98 15.77 20.31
N LEU A 150 1.03 16.08 19.44
CA LEU A 150 0.60 15.24 18.32
C LEU A 150 1.65 15.23 17.20
N ARG A 151 2.39 16.33 17.00
CA ARG A 151 3.49 16.44 16.03
C ARG A 151 4.70 15.55 16.35
N LYS A 152 4.83 15.04 17.58
CA LYS A 152 5.91 14.11 17.95
C LYS A 152 5.93 12.86 17.07
N ASN A 153 4.75 12.38 16.68
CA ASN A 153 4.64 11.27 15.73
C ASN A 153 4.32 11.82 14.34
N LYS A 154 5.38 12.09 13.55
CA LYS A 154 5.27 12.64 12.19
C LYS A 154 4.38 11.79 11.27
N LYS A 155 4.43 10.46 11.39
CA LYS A 155 3.61 9.51 10.62
C LYS A 155 2.12 9.73 10.90
N VAL A 156 1.76 9.72 12.18
CA VAL A 156 0.36 9.90 12.61
C VAL A 156 -0.11 11.33 12.33
N TRP A 157 0.74 12.33 12.51
CA TRP A 157 0.41 13.72 12.15
C TRP A 157 0.05 13.85 10.68
N ALA A 158 0.93 13.41 9.78
CA ALA A 158 0.73 13.51 8.34
C ALA A 158 -0.54 12.76 7.90
N ALA A 159 -0.70 11.51 8.34
CA ALA A 159 -1.85 10.70 7.95
C ALA A 159 -3.16 11.19 8.60
N GLN A 160 -3.25 11.27 9.93
CA GLN A 160 -4.54 11.44 10.60
C GLN A 160 -4.93 12.90 10.87
N TYR A 161 -3.97 13.80 11.03
CA TYR A 161 -4.22 15.21 11.35
C TYR A 161 -4.13 16.12 10.13
N ALA A 162 -3.20 15.84 9.22
CA ALA A 162 -3.07 16.54 7.94
C ALA A 162 -3.86 15.88 6.81
N ASN A 163 -4.34 14.64 6.97
CA ASN A 163 -4.99 13.87 5.91
C ASN A 163 -4.15 13.76 4.62
N ASP A 164 -2.83 13.82 4.77
CA ASP A 164 -1.86 13.64 3.71
C ASP A 164 -0.74 12.71 4.18
N PRO A 165 -0.88 11.39 3.96
CA PRO A 165 0.13 10.41 4.36
C PRO A 165 1.44 10.52 3.56
N HIS A 166 1.60 11.45 2.61
CA HIS A 166 2.89 11.68 1.96
C HIS A 166 3.77 12.69 2.72
N GLU A 167 3.19 13.65 3.45
CA GLU A 167 3.91 14.80 4.01
C GLU A 167 4.87 14.51 5.18
N GLY A 168 4.74 13.36 5.85
CA GLY A 168 5.54 13.05 7.06
C GLY A 168 6.26 11.72 7.04
N LEU A 169 6.39 11.11 5.86
CA LEU A 169 6.43 9.67 5.76
C LEU A 169 7.36 9.07 4.72
N VAL A 170 7.92 9.85 3.79
CA VAL A 170 8.93 9.30 2.88
C VAL A 170 10.26 9.28 3.62
N GLU A 171 10.74 8.10 4.02
CA GLU A 171 12.06 7.96 4.64
C GLU A 171 13.19 8.25 3.64
N PHE A 172 12.92 8.08 2.36
CA PHE A 172 13.87 8.32 1.28
C PHE A 172 13.57 9.63 0.56
N GLU A 173 14.54 10.54 0.56
CA GLU A 173 14.36 11.82 -0.13
C GLU A 173 14.29 11.61 -1.65
N PRO A 174 13.31 12.21 -2.36
CA PRO A 174 13.21 12.10 -3.82
C PRO A 174 14.51 12.48 -4.56
N GLU A 175 15.30 13.41 -4.00
CA GLU A 175 16.59 13.85 -4.53
C GLU A 175 17.68 12.77 -4.46
N TRP A 176 17.48 11.69 -3.69
CA TRP A 176 18.42 10.58 -3.61
C TRP A 176 18.32 9.65 -4.82
N LYS A 177 17.25 9.75 -5.62
CA LYS A 177 17.13 8.95 -6.84
C LYS A 177 18.29 9.21 -7.79
N ARG A 178 18.91 8.14 -8.25
CA ARG A 178 19.91 8.18 -9.32
C ARG A 178 19.41 7.32 -10.48
N PHE A 179 19.69 7.76 -11.69
CA PHE A 179 19.22 7.08 -12.89
C PHE A 179 20.39 6.71 -13.79
N TYR A 180 20.24 5.59 -14.49
CA TYR A 180 21.10 5.20 -15.59
C TYR A 180 20.27 5.02 -16.87
N SER A 181 20.96 5.06 -18.01
CA SER A 181 20.39 4.84 -19.34
C SER A 181 21.03 3.62 -20.00
N LYS A 182 20.26 2.98 -20.87
CA LYS A 182 20.69 1.82 -21.65
C LYS A 182 21.21 2.27 -23.02
N ASN A 183 22.38 1.77 -23.42
CA ASN A 183 22.92 1.89 -24.77
C ASN A 183 23.25 0.49 -25.29
N PRO A 184 23.08 0.19 -26.61
CA PRO A 184 23.49 -1.09 -27.19
C PRO A 184 24.91 -1.54 -26.84
N THR A 185 25.86 -0.60 -26.69
CA THR A 185 27.26 -0.92 -26.36
C THR A 185 27.53 -1.08 -24.87
N HIS A 186 26.78 -0.35 -24.05
CA HIS A 186 26.91 -0.30 -22.59
C HIS A 186 25.50 -0.29 -22.02
N PRO A 187 24.97 -1.45 -21.60
CA PRO A 187 23.63 -1.54 -21.04
C PRO A 187 23.43 -0.69 -19.77
N VAL A 188 24.51 -0.24 -19.14
CA VAL A 188 24.47 0.68 -17.99
C VAL A 188 25.35 1.90 -18.28
N ASN A 189 24.73 3.07 -18.43
CA ASN A 189 25.41 4.37 -18.48
C ASN A 189 24.81 5.34 -17.47
N ALA A 190 25.61 5.81 -16.52
CA ALA A 190 25.18 6.80 -15.54
C ALA A 190 26.16 7.97 -15.51
N LEU A 191 25.64 9.18 -15.26
CA LEU A 191 26.46 10.34 -14.98
C LEU A 191 26.48 10.56 -13.47
N THR A 192 27.66 10.60 -12.89
CA THR A 192 27.86 10.91 -11.47
C THR A 192 28.71 12.16 -11.32
N PRO A 193 28.74 12.81 -10.14
CA PRO A 193 29.64 13.93 -9.89
C PRO A 193 31.13 13.61 -10.12
N LEU A 194 31.50 12.33 -10.02
CA LEU A 194 32.87 11.84 -10.19
C LEU A 194 33.20 11.44 -11.64
N GLY A 195 32.21 11.44 -12.53
CA GLY A 195 32.37 11.11 -13.95
C GLY A 195 31.29 10.18 -14.50
N ALA A 196 31.46 9.79 -15.76
CA ALA A 196 30.56 8.87 -16.45
C ALA A 196 30.91 7.41 -16.12
N LEU A 197 29.93 6.67 -15.62
CA LEU A 197 29.99 5.22 -15.46
C LEU A 197 29.45 4.55 -16.72
N ARG A 198 30.21 3.62 -17.29
CA ARG A 198 29.82 2.85 -18.49
C ARG A 198 30.21 1.40 -18.30
N TRP A 199 29.21 0.53 -18.20
CA TRP A 199 29.42 -0.88 -17.88
C TRP A 199 28.75 -1.79 -18.89
N ARG A 200 29.43 -2.89 -19.23
CA ARG A 200 28.79 -4.07 -19.82
C ARG A 200 28.27 -4.95 -18.69
N LEU A 201 27.28 -5.79 -18.98
CA LEU A 201 26.72 -6.70 -17.96
C LEU A 201 27.79 -7.61 -17.33
N ARG A 202 28.74 -8.08 -18.14
CA ARG A 202 29.86 -8.93 -17.67
C ARG A 202 30.83 -8.23 -16.70
N ASP A 203 30.79 -6.90 -16.64
CA ASP A 203 31.67 -6.11 -15.77
C ASP A 203 31.03 -5.87 -14.39
N LEU A 204 29.80 -6.36 -14.18
CA LEU A 204 29.03 -6.21 -12.94
C LEU A 204 28.94 -7.56 -12.20
N ASP A 205 28.98 -7.52 -10.87
CA ASP A 205 28.56 -8.66 -10.04
C ASP A 205 27.03 -8.69 -9.99
N ILE A 206 26.43 -9.63 -10.71
CA ILE A 206 24.99 -9.71 -10.88
C ILE A 206 24.38 -10.71 -9.89
N LEU A 207 23.36 -10.25 -9.17
CA LEU A 207 22.53 -11.06 -8.29
C LEU A 207 21.06 -10.93 -8.67
N ILE A 208 20.32 -12.04 -8.58
CA ILE A 208 18.86 -12.04 -8.65
C ILE A 208 18.34 -12.18 -7.22
N LEU A 209 17.59 -11.20 -6.75
CA LEU A 209 17.01 -11.17 -5.41
C LEU A 209 15.52 -11.47 -5.52
N ASN A 210 15.04 -12.45 -4.75
CA ASN A 210 13.65 -12.84 -4.74
C ASN A 210 13.07 -12.67 -3.33
N ASP A 211 11.99 -11.91 -3.24
CA ASP A 211 11.07 -11.83 -2.10
C ASP A 211 9.83 -12.66 -2.44
N PRO A 212 9.84 -13.96 -2.13
CA PRO A 212 8.72 -14.83 -2.41
C PRO A 212 7.57 -14.47 -1.47
N ALA A 213 6.56 -13.79 -2.01
CA ALA A 213 5.35 -13.51 -1.27
C ALA A 213 4.49 -14.78 -1.14
N VAL A 214 3.82 -14.95 0.01
CA VAL A 214 2.75 -15.96 0.17
C VAL A 214 1.54 -15.59 -0.69
N SER A 215 1.31 -14.28 -0.88
CA SER A 215 0.46 -13.78 -1.95
C SER A 215 1.16 -14.06 -3.29
N ARG A 216 0.41 -14.45 -4.33
CA ARG A 216 0.93 -14.91 -5.62
C ARG A 216 1.75 -13.87 -6.42
N THR A 217 2.19 -12.77 -5.81
CA THR A 217 2.88 -11.64 -6.43
C THR A 217 4.29 -11.49 -5.85
N PRO A 218 5.26 -12.35 -6.22
CA PRO A 218 6.62 -12.25 -5.73
C PRO A 218 7.33 -10.99 -6.26
N GLY A 219 8.21 -10.43 -5.44
CA GLY A 219 9.11 -9.35 -5.87
C GLY A 219 10.43 -9.94 -6.37
N ILE A 220 10.78 -9.68 -7.63
CA ILE A 220 12.04 -10.13 -8.22
C ILE A 220 12.84 -8.91 -8.67
N VAL A 221 14.08 -8.79 -8.20
CA VAL A 221 14.97 -7.68 -8.55
C VAL A 221 16.30 -8.25 -9.04
N VAL A 222 16.70 -7.87 -10.25
CA VAL A 222 18.04 -8.13 -10.78
C VAL A 222 18.91 -6.93 -10.51
N THR A 223 20.00 -7.14 -9.78
CA THR A 223 20.97 -6.09 -9.44
C THR A 223 22.30 -6.38 -10.10
N GLY A 224 23.01 -5.34 -10.52
CA GLY A 224 24.41 -5.43 -10.95
C GLY A 224 25.24 -4.47 -10.14
N THR A 225 26.27 -4.96 -9.45
CA THR A 225 27.16 -4.14 -8.62
C THR A 225 28.49 -3.92 -9.34
N ASP A 226 28.93 -2.67 -9.46
CA ASP A 226 30.25 -2.37 -10.02
C ASP A 226 31.36 -2.41 -8.96
N ARG A 227 32.62 -2.26 -9.41
CA ARG A 227 33.81 -2.23 -8.53
C ARG A 227 33.85 -1.05 -7.54
N PHE A 228 32.99 -0.05 -7.71
CA PHE A 228 32.90 1.14 -6.85
C PHE A 228 31.73 1.04 -5.87
N MET A 229 31.10 -0.14 -5.75
CA MET A 229 29.92 -0.40 -4.93
C MET A 229 28.68 0.39 -5.38
N ASN A 230 28.62 0.82 -6.65
CA ASN A 230 27.37 1.30 -7.23
C ASN A 230 26.51 0.09 -7.60
N ILE A 231 25.24 0.15 -7.23
CA ILE A 231 24.24 -0.89 -7.45
C ILE A 231 23.28 -0.40 -8.52
N PHE A 232 23.19 -1.12 -9.63
CA PHE A 232 22.27 -0.83 -10.72
C PHE A 232 21.11 -1.81 -10.67
N ILE A 233 19.88 -1.29 -10.63
CA ILE A 233 18.67 -2.11 -10.77
C ILE A 233 18.49 -2.40 -12.26
N LEU A 234 18.83 -3.62 -12.68
CA LEU A 234 18.83 -4.02 -14.10
C LEU A 234 17.41 -4.38 -14.58
N GLU A 235 16.64 -5.05 -13.73
CA GLU A 235 15.26 -5.47 -13.98
C GLU A 235 14.52 -5.61 -12.65
N SER A 236 13.24 -5.25 -12.63
CA SER A 236 12.34 -5.41 -11.49
C SER A 236 11.03 -6.00 -11.98
N ILE A 237 10.51 -7.02 -11.30
CA ILE A 237 9.27 -7.72 -11.67
C ILE A 237 8.41 -7.84 -10.42
N LYS A 238 7.14 -7.44 -10.55
CA LYS A 238 6.12 -7.53 -9.51
C LYS A 238 4.76 -7.82 -10.17
N GLU A 239 4.53 -9.08 -10.48
CA GLU A 239 3.32 -9.54 -11.15
C GLU A 239 2.80 -10.82 -10.52
N GLU A 240 1.51 -11.11 -10.69
CA GLU A 240 0.94 -12.36 -10.20
C GLU A 240 1.48 -13.53 -11.03
N MET A 241 2.10 -14.51 -10.36
CA MET A 241 2.65 -15.69 -11.03
C MET A 241 2.42 -16.95 -10.21
N ASN A 242 2.12 -18.04 -10.91
CA ASN A 242 2.08 -19.37 -10.33
C ASN A 242 3.51 -19.94 -10.17
N PRO A 243 3.69 -21.06 -9.43
CA PRO A 243 5.03 -21.58 -9.18
C PRO A 243 5.84 -21.95 -10.44
N MET A 244 5.19 -22.40 -11.52
CA MET A 244 5.87 -22.75 -12.76
C MET A 244 6.32 -21.51 -13.54
N GLU A 245 5.49 -20.47 -13.58
CA GLU A 245 5.83 -19.17 -14.16
C GLU A 245 7.00 -18.51 -13.41
N PHE A 246 7.03 -18.63 -12.08
CA PHE A 246 8.17 -18.18 -11.28
C PHE A 246 9.45 -18.90 -11.69
N VAL A 247 9.42 -20.23 -11.81
CA VAL A 247 10.59 -21.02 -12.23
C VAL A 247 11.04 -20.62 -13.64
N GLU A 248 10.13 -20.50 -14.60
CA GLU A 248 10.46 -20.05 -15.95
C GLU A 248 11.12 -18.67 -15.95
N THR A 249 10.58 -17.75 -15.14
CA THR A 249 11.14 -16.41 -14.96
C THR A 249 12.58 -16.47 -14.44
N GLN A 250 12.89 -17.35 -13.48
CA GLN A 250 14.26 -17.53 -13.00
C GLN A 250 15.20 -17.99 -14.13
N PHE A 251 14.81 -18.99 -14.93
CA PHE A 251 15.64 -19.46 -16.04
C PHE A 251 15.85 -18.38 -17.11
N ARG A 252 14.79 -17.62 -17.45
CA ARG A 252 14.87 -16.48 -18.38
C ARG A 252 15.88 -15.44 -17.89
N LEU A 253 15.80 -15.06 -16.61
CA LEU A 253 16.70 -14.08 -16.01
C LEU A 253 18.14 -14.61 -15.92
N VAL A 254 18.34 -15.87 -15.53
CA VAL A 254 19.67 -16.49 -15.46
C VAL A 254 20.34 -16.51 -16.83
N GLN A 255 19.62 -16.91 -17.88
CA GLN A 255 20.17 -16.95 -19.24
C GLN A 255 20.46 -15.55 -19.78
N LYS A 256 19.61 -14.57 -19.46
CA LYS A 256 19.76 -13.18 -19.90
C LYS A 256 20.95 -12.49 -19.23
N TYR A 257 21.13 -12.69 -17.93
CA TYR A 257 22.05 -11.89 -17.14
C TYR A 257 23.30 -12.62 -16.63
N TRP A 258 23.34 -13.96 -16.69
CA TRP A 258 24.45 -14.76 -16.17
C TRP A 258 24.87 -14.37 -14.74
N PRO A 259 23.93 -14.43 -13.77
CA PRO A 259 24.17 -13.98 -12.40
C PRO A 259 25.16 -14.88 -11.66
N ARG A 260 25.87 -14.32 -10.67
CA ARG A 260 26.68 -15.08 -9.72
C ARG A 260 25.81 -15.98 -8.85
N ALA A 261 24.64 -15.49 -8.43
CA ALA A 261 23.70 -16.26 -7.63
C ALA A 261 22.26 -15.74 -7.76
N VAL A 262 21.33 -16.67 -7.54
CA VAL A 262 19.92 -16.40 -7.30
C VAL A 262 19.67 -16.51 -5.80
N CYS A 263 19.37 -15.39 -5.15
CA CYS A 263 19.08 -15.31 -3.73
C CYS A 263 17.57 -15.44 -3.52
N ILE A 264 17.14 -16.35 -2.65
CA ILE A 264 15.72 -16.58 -2.35
C ILE A 264 15.55 -16.71 -0.84
N GLU A 265 14.55 -16.04 -0.26
CA GLU A 265 14.26 -16.15 1.16
C GLU A 265 13.94 -17.61 1.56
N GLU A 266 14.62 -18.12 2.59
CA GLU A 266 14.72 -19.56 2.88
C GLU A 266 13.38 -20.22 3.21
N VAL A 267 12.49 -19.51 3.91
CA VAL A 267 11.21 -20.05 4.40
C VAL A 267 10.34 -20.53 3.24
N VAL A 268 10.20 -19.73 2.19
CA VAL A 268 9.38 -20.10 1.02
C VAL A 268 10.18 -20.91 -0.02
N PHE A 269 11.50 -20.68 -0.12
CA PHE A 269 12.35 -21.42 -1.05
C PHE A 269 12.39 -22.93 -0.76
N SER A 270 12.57 -23.26 0.52
CA SER A 270 12.78 -24.64 0.98
C SER A 270 11.54 -25.51 0.82
N GLU A 271 10.36 -24.98 1.11
CA GLU A 271 9.09 -25.73 1.08
C GLU A 271 8.50 -25.89 -0.31
N VAL A 272 8.62 -24.88 -1.19
CA VAL A 272 7.84 -24.85 -2.45
C VAL A 272 8.71 -24.99 -3.70
N TYR A 273 9.82 -24.26 -3.80
CA TYR A 273 10.51 -24.05 -5.09
C TYR A 273 11.76 -24.90 -5.29
N SER A 274 12.40 -25.34 -4.20
CA SER A 274 13.70 -26.02 -4.26
C SER A 274 13.69 -27.28 -5.14
N HIS A 275 12.63 -28.08 -5.05
CA HIS A 275 12.47 -29.32 -5.83
C HIS A 275 12.26 -29.04 -7.32
N TRP A 276 11.40 -28.08 -7.67
CA TRP A 276 11.11 -27.72 -9.06
C TRP A 276 12.32 -27.12 -9.75
N LEU A 277 13.02 -26.18 -9.10
CA LEU A 277 14.23 -25.57 -9.66
C LEU A 277 15.32 -26.61 -9.91
N LYS A 278 15.60 -27.48 -8.93
CA LYS A 278 16.61 -28.56 -9.11
C LYS A 278 16.24 -29.52 -10.24
N ARG A 279 14.96 -29.89 -10.35
CA ARG A 279 14.46 -30.75 -11.44
C ARG A 279 14.63 -30.07 -12.80
N GLU A 280 14.19 -28.83 -12.94
CA GLU A 280 14.28 -28.08 -14.20
C GLU A 280 15.74 -27.80 -14.60
N MET A 281 16.65 -27.58 -13.64
CA MET A 281 18.08 -27.43 -13.92
C MET A 281 18.65 -28.69 -14.59
N LEU A 282 18.22 -29.87 -14.15
CA LEU A 282 18.64 -31.14 -14.73
C LEU A 282 18.05 -31.35 -16.14
N ILE A 283 16.75 -31.09 -16.31
CA ILE A 283 16.06 -31.28 -17.60
C ILE A 283 16.61 -30.32 -18.66
N ARG A 284 16.83 -29.05 -18.31
CA ARG A 284 17.28 -28.01 -19.25
C ARG A 284 18.79 -27.99 -19.45
N GLY A 285 19.55 -28.70 -18.62
CA GLY A 285 21.02 -28.65 -18.64
C GLY A 285 21.61 -27.30 -18.23
N ILE A 286 20.84 -26.46 -17.52
CA ILE A 286 21.26 -25.13 -17.06
C ILE A 286 21.37 -25.18 -15.55
N ARG A 287 22.58 -24.97 -15.01
CA ARG A 287 22.84 -24.93 -13.56
C ARG A 287 23.25 -23.53 -13.14
N PHE A 288 22.73 -23.08 -12.01
CA PHE A 288 23.10 -21.81 -11.39
C PHE A 288 23.08 -21.94 -9.88
N ASN A 289 23.83 -21.07 -9.20
CA ASN A 289 23.91 -21.08 -7.75
C ASN A 289 22.64 -20.47 -7.15
N VAL A 290 22.05 -21.16 -6.17
CA VAL A 290 20.90 -20.65 -5.42
C VAL A 290 21.31 -20.50 -3.96
N LEU A 291 21.27 -19.27 -3.47
CA LEU A 291 21.65 -18.92 -2.11
C LEU A 291 20.39 -18.66 -1.27
N PRO A 292 20.12 -19.47 -0.24
CA PRO A 292 19.04 -19.17 0.68
C PRO A 292 19.41 -17.95 1.53
N TYR A 293 18.48 -17.00 1.65
CA TYR A 293 18.61 -15.87 2.55
C TYR A 293 17.71 -16.09 3.78
N LYS A 294 18.27 -16.08 4.98
CA LYS A 294 17.50 -16.05 6.22
C LYS A 294 17.43 -14.62 6.74
N PRO A 295 16.23 -14.04 6.89
CA PRO A 295 16.07 -12.81 7.67
C PRO A 295 16.62 -12.98 9.09
N PRO A 296 17.27 -11.96 9.66
CA PRO A 296 17.47 -11.87 11.10
C PRO A 296 16.10 -11.97 11.80
N LYS A 297 15.99 -12.82 12.83
CA LYS A 297 14.72 -13.02 13.57
C LYS A 297 14.25 -11.78 14.32
N ASP A 298 15.19 -10.89 14.63
CA ASP A 298 15.00 -9.80 15.60
C ASP A 298 14.67 -8.46 14.94
N LYS A 299 14.65 -8.40 13.60
CA LYS A 299 14.39 -7.17 12.84
C LYS A 299 13.17 -7.32 11.94
N VAL A 300 12.24 -6.38 12.07
CA VAL A 300 11.08 -6.30 11.17
C VAL A 300 11.52 -5.91 9.75
N LYS A 301 10.72 -6.30 8.73
CA LYS A 301 11.04 -6.02 7.31
C LYS A 301 11.35 -4.55 7.06
N PHE A 302 10.60 -3.66 7.70
CA PHE A 302 10.80 -2.22 7.63
C PHE A 302 12.22 -1.78 7.99
N GLU A 303 12.72 -2.17 9.17
CA GLU A 303 14.07 -1.84 9.64
C GLU A 303 15.16 -2.41 8.73
N ARG A 304 14.90 -3.54 8.06
CA ARG A 304 15.85 -4.13 7.11
C ARG A 304 15.97 -3.29 5.85
N VAL A 305 14.86 -2.75 5.35
CA VAL A 305 14.84 -1.92 4.13
C VAL A 305 15.32 -0.50 4.45
N ALA A 306 15.06 0.03 5.65
CA ALA A 306 15.57 1.33 6.09
C ALA A 306 17.12 1.44 6.02
N VAL A 307 17.84 0.32 6.19
CA VAL A 307 19.31 0.27 6.01
C VAL A 307 19.73 0.65 4.58
N LEU A 308 18.87 0.40 3.58
CA LEU A 308 19.13 0.83 2.19
C LEU A 308 19.13 2.35 2.06
N GLY A 309 18.50 3.09 2.99
CA GLY A 309 18.53 4.55 3.04
C GLY A 309 19.94 5.12 3.01
N ASN A 310 20.91 4.46 3.66
CA ASN A 310 22.31 4.86 3.63
C ASN A 310 22.91 4.82 2.21
N TYR A 311 22.58 3.79 1.43
CA TYR A 311 23.06 3.63 0.05
C TYR A 311 22.36 4.59 -0.90
N TYR A 312 21.07 4.86 -0.70
CA TYR A 312 20.33 5.87 -1.45
C TYR A 312 20.87 7.27 -1.18
N ALA A 313 21.05 7.65 0.09
CA ALA A 313 21.62 8.94 0.48
C ALA A 313 23.04 9.12 -0.07
N ALA A 314 23.85 8.06 -0.10
CA ALA A 314 25.17 8.05 -0.72
C ALA A 314 25.15 8.11 -2.26
N GLY A 315 23.97 8.02 -2.89
CA GLY A 315 23.81 8.02 -4.34
C GLY A 315 24.37 6.77 -5.03
N GLN A 316 24.38 5.62 -4.33
CA GLN A 316 24.97 4.38 -4.81
C GLN A 316 23.98 3.47 -5.55
N ILE A 317 22.67 3.66 -5.40
CA ILE A 317 21.64 2.85 -6.07
C ILE A 317 21.06 3.60 -7.26
N PHE A 318 21.08 2.97 -8.42
CA PHE A 318 20.64 3.55 -9.70
C PHE A 318 19.44 2.78 -10.28
N PHE A 319 18.39 3.52 -10.61
CA PHE A 319 17.18 3.03 -11.28
C PHE A 319 17.27 3.19 -12.79
N HIS A 320 16.51 2.38 -13.52
CA HIS A 320 16.13 2.69 -14.89
C HIS A 320 14.76 3.39 -14.91
N ALA A 321 14.57 4.40 -15.76
CA ALA A 321 13.33 5.19 -15.80
C ALA A 321 12.05 4.35 -16.04
N ASP A 322 12.19 3.22 -16.74
CA ASP A 322 11.06 2.32 -17.02
C ASP A 322 10.57 1.51 -15.81
N GLN A 323 11.32 1.49 -14.70
CA GLN A 323 11.02 0.69 -13.51
C GLN A 323 10.01 1.40 -12.60
N LYS A 324 8.82 1.67 -13.14
CA LYS A 324 7.78 2.49 -12.49
C LYS A 324 7.37 1.96 -11.12
N ASP A 325 7.16 0.64 -10.99
CA ASP A 325 6.74 0.05 -9.71
C ASP A 325 7.83 0.19 -8.63
N MET A 326 9.09 -0.01 -9.01
CA MET A 326 10.22 0.12 -8.08
C MET A 326 10.45 1.58 -7.66
N ILE A 327 10.31 2.52 -8.61
CA ILE A 327 10.39 3.96 -8.32
C ILE A 327 9.23 4.39 -7.43
N TRP A 328 8.03 3.87 -7.68
CA TRP A 328 6.86 4.12 -6.83
C TRP A 328 7.06 3.58 -5.42
N GLU A 329 7.60 2.36 -5.26
CA GLU A 329 7.93 1.82 -3.94
C GLU A 329 8.96 2.67 -3.20
N PHE A 330 9.97 3.18 -3.90
CA PHE A 330 10.95 4.11 -3.33
C PHE A 330 10.29 5.40 -2.86
N ASP A 331 9.48 6.04 -3.72
CA ASP A 331 8.84 7.33 -3.46
C ASP A 331 7.81 7.28 -2.32
N ASN A 332 7.35 6.07 -1.97
CA ASN A 332 6.34 5.84 -0.94
C ASN A 332 6.88 5.01 0.24
N PHE A 333 8.19 4.75 0.30
CA PHE A 333 8.79 3.96 1.36
C PHE A 333 8.70 4.71 2.71
N GLY A 334 8.11 4.07 3.73
CA GLY A 334 7.78 4.69 5.02
C GLY A 334 6.31 5.07 5.15
N ALA A 335 5.68 5.45 4.04
CA ALA A 335 4.32 5.96 3.95
C ALA A 335 3.23 4.87 3.85
N THR A 336 3.62 3.66 3.43
CA THR A 336 2.80 2.44 3.38
C THR A 336 2.69 1.70 4.72
#